data_AF-B8L9S4-F1
#
_entry.id   AF-B8L9S4-F1
#
_cell.length_a   1.000
_cell.length_b   1.000
_cell.length_c   1.000
_cell.angle_alpha   90.00
_cell.angle_beta   90.00
_cell.angle_gamma   90.00
#
_symmetry.space_group_name_H-M   'P 1'
#
loop_
_entity.id
_entity.type
_entity.pdbx_description
1 polymer ?
#
loop_
_entity_poly.entity_id
_entity_poly.type
_entity_poly.pdbx_seq_one_letter_code
_entity_poly.pdbx_strand_id
1 'polypeptide(L)' 'MFASGLNACGSGGVLLRAVVGAEVIAGPGAHSMYLGEHQYTVDPTAGFPLERVAEFPPFV' A
#
# COMPACT_ATOMS: atom_id res chain seq x y z
N MET A 1 -9.24 1.39 -6.37
CA MET A 1 -8.69 2.30 -5.35
C MET A 1 -8.16 1.43 -4.22
N PHE A 2 -6.92 1.68 -3.78
CA PHE A 2 -6.27 0.85 -2.77
C PHE A 2 -6.99 1.00 -1.42
N ALA A 3 -7.04 -0.07 -0.63
CA ALA A 3 -7.74 -0.14 0.67
C ALA A 3 -9.26 0.10 0.66
N SER A 4 -9.92 0.16 -0.51
CA SER A 4 -11.38 0.27 -0.64
C SER A 4 -11.96 -0.81 -1.56
N GLY A 5 -13.30 -0.90 -1.67
CA GLY A 5 -13.94 -1.99 -2.41
C GLY A 5 -13.52 -3.34 -1.85
N LEU A 6 -13.28 -4.36 -2.69
CA LEU A 6 -12.85 -5.71 -2.27
C LEU A 6 -11.70 -5.74 -1.25
N ASN A 7 -10.79 -4.76 -1.28
CA ASN A 7 -9.69 -4.66 -0.31
C ASN A 7 -10.14 -4.33 1.13
N ALA A 8 -11.36 -3.82 1.30
CA ALA A 8 -11.96 -3.46 2.58
C ALA A 8 -12.96 -4.52 3.08
N CYS A 9 -13.00 -5.73 2.48
CA CYS A 9 -13.98 -6.76 2.82
C CYS A 9 -13.81 -7.23 4.27
N GLY A 10 -14.91 -7.26 5.03
CA GLY A 10 -14.96 -7.81 6.39
C GLY A 10 -14.37 -6.94 7.51
N SER A 11 -13.28 -6.22 7.27
CA SER A 11 -12.58 -5.43 8.31
C SER A 11 -12.33 -3.96 7.94
N GLY A 12 -12.73 -3.52 6.75
CA GLY A 12 -12.42 -2.18 6.26
C GLY A 12 -11.01 -2.10 5.69
N GLY A 13 -10.57 -0.89 5.36
CA GLY A 13 -9.21 -0.68 4.86
C GLY A 13 -8.65 0.66 5.29
N VAL A 14 -7.33 0.73 5.39
CA VAL A 14 -6.60 1.97 5.73
C VAL A 14 -5.67 2.31 4.57
N LEU A 15 -5.76 3.54 4.09
CA LEU A 15 -4.78 4.09 3.17
C LEU A 15 -3.70 4.81 3.95
N LEU A 16 -2.47 4.30 3.82
CA LEU A 16 -1.29 4.86 4.44
C LEU A 16 -0.42 5.57 3.40
N ARG A 17 0.26 6.64 3.83
CA ARG A 17 1.29 7.34 3.04
C ARG A 17 2.58 7.41 3.84
N ALA A 18 3.70 7.26 3.15
CA ALA A 18 5.03 7.54 3.67
C ALA A 18 5.92 8.08 2.56
N VAL A 19 6.95 8.82 2.94
CA VAL A 19 8.07 9.16 2.05
C VAL A 19 9.21 8.21 2.40
N VAL A 20 9.57 7.37 1.44
CA VAL A 20 10.62 6.33 1.59
C VAL A 20 11.74 6.59 0.59
N GLY A 21 12.97 6.26 0.97
CA GLY A 21 14.19 6.52 0.22
C GLY A 21 15.09 5.29 0.09
N ALA A 22 15.83 4.94 1.16
CA ALA A 22 16.84 3.88 1.13
C ALA A 22 16.29 2.47 1.43
N GLU A 23 15.01 2.37 1.75
CA GLU A 23 14.38 1.17 2.29
C GLU A 23 13.80 0.26 1.20
N VAL A 24 13.86 0.66 -0.07
CA VAL A 24 13.34 -0.10 -1.21
C VAL A 24 14.26 -1.29 -1.51
N ILE A 25 13.77 -2.49 -1.28
CA ILE A 25 14.46 -3.76 -1.53
C ILE A 25 14.30 -4.19 -2.99
N ALA A 26 13.12 -3.96 -3.58
CA ALA A 26 12.83 -4.32 -4.95
C ALA A 26 11.82 -3.37 -5.60
N GLY A 27 12.04 -3.07 -6.88
CA GLY A 27 11.12 -2.29 -7.70
C GLY A 27 9.98 -3.11 -8.33
N PRO A 28 9.08 -2.47 -9.10
CA PRO A 28 7.93 -3.12 -9.71
C PRO A 28 8.34 -4.21 -10.69
N GLY A 29 7.74 -5.39 -10.53
CA GLY A 29 7.88 -6.50 -11.47
C GLY A 29 6.97 -6.36 -12.69
N ALA A 30 7.16 -7.22 -13.69
CA ALA A 30 6.37 -7.24 -14.92
C ALA A 30 4.85 -7.34 -14.69
N HIS A 31 4.44 -8.09 -13.65
CA HIS A 31 3.02 -8.21 -13.27
C HIS A 31 2.43 -6.88 -12.79
N SER A 32 3.16 -6.13 -11.97
CA SER A 32 2.73 -4.83 -11.46
C SER A 32 2.56 -3.84 -12.62
N MET A 33 3.54 -3.80 -13.53
CA MET A 33 3.48 -2.98 -14.74
C MET A 33 2.29 -3.35 -15.65
N TYR A 34 1.99 -4.64 -15.81
CA TYR A 34 0.82 -5.11 -16.57
C TYR A 34 -0.51 -4.61 -15.98
N LEU A 35 -0.61 -4.50 -14.66
CA LEU A 35 -1.80 -3.98 -13.97
C LEU A 35 -1.83 -2.45 -13.86
N GLY A 36 -0.82 -1.74 -14.38
CA GLY A 36 -0.69 -0.28 -14.21
C GLY A 36 -0.36 0.13 -12.78
N GLU A 37 0.21 -0.79 -12.01
CA GLU A 37 0.62 -0.58 -10.63
C GLU A 37 2.13 -0.40 -10.54
N HIS A 38 2.58 0.31 -9.50
CA HIS A 38 3.99 0.49 -9.19
C HIS A 38 4.25 0.00 -7.77
N GLN A 39 4.15 -1.31 -7.57
CA GLN A 39 4.39 -1.92 -6.26
C GLN A 39 5.90 -2.02 -5.99
N TYR A 40 6.34 -1.49 -4.85
CA TYR A 40 7.72 -1.58 -4.38
C TYR A 40 7.74 -2.43 -3.11
N THR A 41 8.76 -3.28 -2.99
CA THR A 41 9.04 -4.00 -1.74
C THR A 41 9.95 -3.12 -0.89
N VAL A 42 9.58 -2.89 0.37
CA VAL A 42 10.35 -2.08 1.32
C VAL A 42 10.71 -2.88 2.57
N ASP A 43 11.79 -2.52 3.26
CA ASP A 43 12.11 -3.03 4.61
C ASP A 43 11.16 -2.38 5.64
N PRO A 44 10.25 -3.15 6.28
CA PRO A 44 9.33 -2.58 7.25
C PRO A 44 10.01 -2.19 8.58
N THR A 45 11.23 -2.66 8.83
CA THR A 45 11.98 -2.40 10.07
C THR A 45 12.79 -1.12 10.03
N ALA A 46 13.02 -0.58 8.82
CA ALA A 46 13.77 0.66 8.64
C ALA A 46 13.07 1.89 9.24
N GLY A 47 11.77 1.79 9.54
CA GLY A 47 11.04 2.78 10.31
C GLY A 47 10.86 4.10 9.57
N PHE A 48 9.77 4.22 8.83
CA PHE A 48 9.42 5.45 8.11
C PHE A 48 8.15 6.10 8.69
N PRO A 49 8.03 7.43 8.61
CA PRO A 49 6.85 8.13 9.11
C PRO A 49 5.62 7.72 8.30
N LEU A 50 4.73 6.96 8.95
CA LEU A 50 3.44 6.58 8.40
C LEU A 50 2.39 7.64 8.72
N GLU A 51 1.71 8.11 7.69
CA GLU A 51 0.55 8.97 7.78
C GLU A 51 -0.69 8.17 7.37
N ARG A 52 -1.73 8.22 8.20
CA ARG A 52 -3.06 7.71 7.82
C ARG A 52 -3.74 8.77 6.96
N VAL A 53 -4.01 8.42 5.71
CA VAL A 53 -4.64 9.32 4.73
C VAL A 53 -6.15 9.15 4.74
N ALA A 54 -6.63 7.91 4.81
CA ALA A 54 -8.05 7.60 4.81
C ALA A 54 -8.32 6.26 5.48
N GLU A 55 -9.53 6.14 6.03
CA GLU A 55 -10.09 4.88 6.48
C GLU A 55 -11.36 4.61 5.68
N PHE A 56 -11.52 3.37 5.23
CA PHE A 56 -12.67 2.90 4.49
C PHE A 56 -13.44 1.92 5.37
N PRO A 57 -14.76 2.10 5.53
CA PRO A 57 -15.56 1.18 6.30
C PRO A 57 -15.54 -0.22 5.67
N PRO A 58 -15.69 -1.28 6.47
CA PRO A 58 -15.92 -2.60 5.93
C PRO A 58 -17.13 -2.59 5.00
N PHE A 59 -17.00 -3.27 3.87
CA PHE A 59 -18.15 -3.64 3.06
C PHE A 59 -18.34 -5.16 3.15
N VAL A 60 -19.59 -5.58 3.01
CA VAL A 60 -20.03 -6.97 3.18
C VAL A 60 -19.89 -7.75 1.88
#